data_AF-A0A0F8YCY2-F1
#
_entry.id   AF-A0A0F8YCY2-F1
#
_cell.length_a   1.000
_cell.length_b   1.000
_cell.length_c   1.000
_cell.angle_alpha   90.00
_cell.angle_beta   90.00
_cell.angle_gamma   90.00
#
_symmetry.space_group_name_H-M   'P 1'
#
loop_
_entity.id
_entity.type
_entity.pdbx_description
1 polymer ?
#
loop_
_entity_poly.entity_id
_entity_poly.type
_entity_poly.pdbx_seq_one_letter_code
_entity_poly.pdbx_strand_id
1 'polypeptide(L)'
;CLLTNAPISKVSLVRRTKIKDPNQRFVYGGAIKVEESNFTLLQALLICFAPLYFSFWLFFFLLEQISNPDISALFFFVYLFLMISISLAAAPSFPDLAVIPKAFQNDVDHSFYQILLIILSIGSVWFAVNLNEIFIFHEIFMYILIMIAYNCLKYGFRGLGYVFNWIKSMRRIASHRPSEINIRQFTRRRYKPAKPKKLR
;
A
#
# COMPACT_ATOMS: atom_id res chain seq x y z
N CYS A 1 12.08 13.44 -22.66
CA CYS A 1 11.88 14.45 -21.60
C CYS A 1 13.23 15.13 -21.35
N LEU A 2 13.31 16.46 -21.45
CA LEU A 2 14.58 17.21 -21.41
C LEU A 2 15.33 17.08 -20.07
N LEU A 3 14.61 16.76 -18.99
CA LEU A 3 15.16 16.54 -17.64
C LEU A 3 15.59 15.10 -17.35
N THR A 4 15.04 14.10 -18.05
CA THR A 4 15.29 12.68 -17.74
C THR A 4 15.87 11.88 -18.89
N ASN A 5 16.13 12.49 -20.05
CA ASN A 5 16.53 11.82 -21.30
C ASN A 5 15.65 10.61 -21.69
N ALA A 6 14.47 10.45 -21.09
CA ALA A 6 13.56 9.35 -21.40
C ALA A 6 12.89 9.59 -22.76
N PRO A 7 12.83 8.58 -23.66
CA PRO A 7 12.14 8.67 -24.94
C PRO A 7 10.65 8.94 -24.72
N ILE A 8 10.08 9.88 -25.49
CA ILE A 8 8.67 10.25 -25.40
C ILE A 8 7.92 9.48 -26.50
N SER A 9 7.11 8.50 -26.07
CA SER A 9 6.38 7.60 -26.96
C SER A 9 5.12 8.23 -27.56
N LYS A 10 4.31 8.91 -26.74
CA LYS A 10 3.04 9.48 -27.20
C LYS A 10 2.62 10.69 -26.37
N VAL A 11 2.37 11.80 -27.07
CA VAL A 11 1.75 13.00 -26.49
C VAL A 11 0.26 12.93 -26.80
N SER A 12 -0.58 12.70 -25.79
CA SER A 12 -2.04 12.82 -25.94
C SER A 12 -2.55 14.05 -25.22
N LEU A 13 -3.27 14.89 -25.96
CA LEU A 13 -4.00 16.03 -25.41
C LEU A 13 -5.27 15.50 -24.75
N VAL A 14 -5.30 15.47 -23.42
CA VAL A 14 -6.50 15.06 -22.69
C VAL A 14 -7.41 16.27 -22.53
N ARG A 15 -8.58 16.21 -23.18
CA ARG A 15 -9.62 17.24 -23.06
C ARG A 15 -10.21 17.16 -21.65
N ARG A 16 -9.90 18.13 -20.78
CA ARG A 16 -10.63 18.29 -19.52
C ARG A 16 -11.98 18.94 -19.81
N THR A 17 -13.05 18.16 -19.85
CA THR A 17 -14.41 18.69 -19.79
C THR A 17 -14.72 19.07 -18.34
N LYS A 18 -14.56 20.34 -17.97
CA LYS A 18 -15.27 20.87 -16.80
C LYS A 18 -16.74 20.93 -17.18
N ILE A 19 -17.52 19.97 -16.73
CA ILE A 19 -18.98 19.98 -16.87
C ILE A 19 -19.49 21.07 -15.92
N LYS A 20 -19.66 22.28 -16.44
CA LYS A 20 -20.52 23.39 -16.02
C LYS A 20 -19.93 24.67 -16.59
N ASP A 21 -20.39 25.01 -17.80
CA ASP A 21 -20.59 26.37 -18.33
C ASP A 21 -20.37 26.40 -19.85
N PRO A 22 -21.35 26.87 -20.65
CA PRO A 22 -21.28 26.86 -22.11
C PRO A 22 -20.31 27.88 -22.72
N ASN A 23 -19.58 28.67 -21.92
CA ASN A 23 -18.79 29.81 -22.41
C ASN A 23 -17.30 29.84 -21.95
N GLN A 24 -16.74 28.72 -21.45
CA GLN A 24 -15.33 28.68 -21.05
C GLN A 24 -14.42 28.00 -22.08
N ARG A 25 -13.31 28.69 -22.39
CA ARG A 25 -12.22 28.26 -23.27
C ARG A 25 -11.70 26.88 -22.83
N PHE A 26 -11.54 25.97 -23.78
CA PHE A 26 -10.98 24.64 -23.55
C PHE A 26 -9.56 24.75 -23.00
N VAL A 27 -9.32 24.25 -21.78
CA VAL A 27 -7.98 24.11 -21.21
C VAL A 27 -7.49 22.70 -21.49
N TYR A 28 -6.52 22.58 -22.39
CA TYR A 28 -5.85 21.32 -22.70
C TYR A 28 -4.80 21.02 -21.64
N GLY A 29 -4.96 19.92 -20.90
CA GLY A 29 -3.91 19.38 -20.05
C GLY A 29 -3.11 18.36 -20.84
N GLY A 30 -1.81 18.59 -21.03
CA GLY A 30 -0.92 17.57 -21.59
C GLY A 30 -0.72 16.46 -20.56
N ALA A 31 -1.13 15.23 -20.88
CA ALA A 31 -0.73 14.06 -20.12
C ALA A 31 0.42 13.40 -20.88
N ILE A 32 1.63 13.54 -20.37
CA ILE A 32 2.80 12.87 -20.93
C ILE A 32 2.77 11.44 -20.38
N LYS A 33 2.31 10.48 -21.18
CA LYS A 33 2.56 9.06 -20.91
C LYS A 33 4.00 8.79 -21.34
N VAL A 34 4.91 8.89 -20.38
CA VAL A 34 6.28 8.38 -20.53
C VAL A 34 6.16 6.86 -20.69
N GLU A 35 6.92 6.29 -21.62
CA GLU A 35 7.07 4.83 -21.72
C GLU A 35 7.36 4.26 -20.34
N GLU A 36 6.72 3.15 -19.99
CA GLU A 36 7.04 2.40 -18.77
C GLU A 36 8.52 2.00 -18.90
N SER A 37 9.41 2.83 -18.37
CA SER A 37 10.81 2.48 -18.28
C SER A 37 10.86 1.20 -17.46
N ASN A 38 11.40 0.14 -18.05
CA ASN A 38 11.59 -1.16 -17.42
C ASN A 38 12.53 -1.00 -16.21
N PHE A 39 11.99 -0.51 -15.10
CA PHE A 39 12.70 -0.43 -13.84
C PHE A 39 12.80 -1.84 -13.31
N THR A 40 14.02 -2.27 -12.97
CA THR A 40 14.20 -3.53 -12.26
C THR A 40 13.60 -3.41 -10.86
N LEU A 41 13.14 -4.53 -10.28
CA LEU A 41 12.56 -4.54 -8.95
C LEU A 41 13.53 -3.97 -7.90
N LEU A 42 14.81 -4.30 -8.00
CA LEU A 42 15.84 -3.72 -7.12
C LEU A 42 15.90 -2.20 -7.23
N GLN A 43 15.86 -1.66 -8.45
CA GLN A 43 15.90 -0.22 -8.67
C GLN A 43 14.66 0.47 -8.10
N ALA A 44 13.46 -0.10 -8.32
CA ALA A 44 12.22 0.41 -7.74
C ALA A 44 12.27 0.39 -6.20
N LEU A 45 12.80 -0.68 -5.61
CA LEU A 45 12.96 -0.81 -4.16
C LEU A 45 13.93 0.24 -3.62
N LEU A 46 15.11 0.38 -4.21
CA LEU A 46 16.11 1.37 -3.79
C LEU A 46 15.58 2.80 -3.88
N ILE A 47 14.86 3.15 -4.96
CA ILE A 47 14.28 4.49 -5.11
C ILE A 47 13.22 4.76 -4.02
N CYS A 48 12.36 3.78 -3.72
CA CYS A 48 11.32 3.94 -2.70
C CYS A 48 11.90 4.05 -1.29
N PHE A 49 12.93 3.26 -0.97
CA PHE A 49 13.50 3.18 0.37
C PHE A 49 14.64 4.16 0.62
N ALA A 50 15.24 4.77 -0.41
CA ALA A 50 16.34 5.72 -0.24
C ALA A 50 15.99 6.91 0.68
N PRO A 51 14.84 7.60 0.51
CA PRO A 51 14.47 8.70 1.41
C PRO A 51 14.32 8.24 2.87
N LEU A 52 13.76 7.04 3.08
CA LEU A 52 13.61 6.44 4.40
C LEU A 52 14.98 6.15 5.04
N TYR A 53 15.90 5.56 4.27
CA TYR A 53 17.25 5.23 4.73
C TYR A 53 18.03 6.50 5.13
N PHE A 54 18.03 7.53 4.27
CA PHE A 54 18.69 8.79 4.60
C PHE A 54 18.06 9.47 5.82
N SER A 55 16.73 9.51 5.89
CA SER A 55 16.01 10.09 7.02
C SER A 55 16.31 9.36 8.33
N PHE A 56 16.42 8.03 8.28
CA PHE A 56 16.75 7.21 9.44
C PHE A 56 18.12 7.55 10.02
N TRP A 57 19.17 7.58 9.19
CA TRP A 57 20.52 7.92 9.66
C TRP A 57 20.63 9.36 10.16
N LEU A 58 19.99 10.29 9.46
CA LEU A 58 19.97 11.70 9.87
C LEU A 58 19.26 11.87 11.21
N PHE A 59 18.15 11.14 11.44
CA PHE A 59 17.44 11.16 12.70
C PHE A 59 18.30 10.66 13.86
N PHE A 60 19.01 9.54 13.70
CA PHE A 60 19.91 9.02 14.74
C PHE A 60 21.10 9.94 15.01
N PHE A 61 21.65 10.56 13.96
CA PHE A 61 22.70 11.57 14.12
C PHE A 61 22.21 12.76 14.96
N LEU A 62 21.00 13.27 14.69
CA LEU A 62 20.41 14.35 15.50
C LEU A 62 20.12 13.92 16.94
N LEU A 63 19.68 12.68 17.13
CA LEU A 63 19.45 12.12 18.47
C LEU A 63 20.74 12.04 19.29
N GLU A 64 21.84 11.63 18.66
CA GLU A 64 23.17 11.62 19.29
C GLU A 64 23.60 13.03 19.67
N GLN A 65 23.39 14.03 18.79
CA GLN A 65 23.67 15.42 19.15
C GLN A 65 22.87 15.84 20.38
N ILE A 66 21.55 15.65 20.39
CA ILE A 66 20.68 16.02 21.53
C ILE A 66 21.11 15.36 22.85
N SER A 67 21.69 14.16 22.79
CA SER A 67 22.16 13.44 23.99
C SER A 67 23.41 14.06 24.62
N ASN A 68 24.09 14.98 23.94
CA ASN A 68 25.24 15.69 24.50
C ASN A 68 24.80 16.76 25.52
N PRO A 69 25.32 16.72 26.76
CA PRO A 69 24.90 17.61 27.84
C PRO A 69 25.32 19.08 27.64
N ASP A 70 26.29 19.35 26.78
CA ASP A 70 26.86 20.69 26.56
C ASP A 70 26.11 21.54 25.52
N ILE A 71 24.97 21.06 25.02
CA ILE A 71 24.20 21.76 24.00
C ILE A 71 23.42 22.93 24.60
N SER A 72 23.53 24.09 23.95
CA SER A 72 22.70 25.25 24.29
C SER A 72 21.21 24.96 24.05
N ALA A 73 20.34 25.50 24.91
CA ALA A 73 18.89 25.29 24.83
C ALA A 73 18.29 25.65 23.45
N LEU A 74 18.84 26.65 22.75
CA LEU A 74 18.38 27.03 21.41
C LEU A 74 18.60 25.90 20.39
N PHE A 75 19.81 25.34 20.34
CA PHE A 75 20.13 24.23 19.44
C PHE A 75 19.33 22.96 19.77
N PHE A 76 19.03 22.72 21.05
CA PHE A 76 18.15 21.62 21.46
C PHE A 76 16.76 21.71 20.79
N PHE A 77 16.11 22.88 20.85
CA PHE A 77 14.80 23.05 20.21
C PHE A 77 14.87 22.97 18.69
N VAL A 78 15.94 23.46 18.07
CA VAL A 78 16.16 23.33 16.61
C VAL A 78 16.29 21.87 16.20
N TYR A 79 17.11 21.07 16.89
CA TYR A 79 17.26 19.65 16.58
C TYR A 79 15.97 18.87 16.81
N LEU A 80 15.23 19.16 17.88
CA LEU A 80 13.94 18.53 18.14
C LEU A 80 12.92 18.85 17.03
N PHE A 81 12.86 20.10 16.58
CA PHE A 81 12.00 20.50 15.45
C PHE A 81 12.39 19.79 14.14
N LEU A 82 13.68 19.68 13.86
CA LEU A 82 14.18 18.96 12.68
C LEU A 82 13.84 17.47 12.75
N MET A 83 14.01 16.83 13.90
CA MET A 83 13.66 15.42 14.10
C MET A 83 12.18 15.16 13.81
N ILE A 84 11.28 16.00 14.34
CA ILE A 84 9.84 15.89 14.07
C ILE A 84 9.55 16.08 12.57
N SER A 85 10.19 17.07 11.95
CA SER A 85 10.01 17.36 10.52
C SER A 85 10.44 16.17 9.65
N ILE A 86 11.58 15.55 9.97
CA ILE A 86 12.10 14.38 9.26
C ILE A 86 11.18 13.18 9.49
N SER A 87 10.70 12.92 10.71
CA SER A 87 9.76 11.83 10.98
C SER A 87 8.46 11.97 10.19
N LEU A 88 7.99 13.20 9.97
CA LEU A 88 6.80 13.48 9.14
C LEU A 88 7.08 13.34 7.64
N ALA A 89 8.29 13.68 7.19
CA ALA A 89 8.69 13.66 5.78
C ALA A 89 9.22 12.30 5.30
N ALA A 90 9.64 11.41 6.20
CA ALA A 90 10.29 10.15 5.87
C ALA A 90 9.36 9.09 5.25
N ALA A 91 8.05 9.31 5.26
CA ALA A 91 7.08 8.38 4.70
C ALA A 91 7.19 8.35 3.17
N PRO A 92 7.46 7.19 2.54
CA PRO A 92 7.47 7.07 1.09
C PRO A 92 6.08 7.39 0.54
N SER A 93 6.03 8.11 -0.58
CA SER A 93 4.77 8.48 -1.19
C SER A 93 4.05 7.24 -1.75
N PHE A 94 2.72 7.21 -1.67
CA PHE A 94 1.93 6.12 -2.26
C PHE A 94 2.22 5.90 -3.77
N PRO A 95 2.42 6.95 -4.59
CA PRO A 95 2.86 6.79 -5.97
C PRO A 95 4.18 6.02 -6.12
N ASP A 96 5.17 6.28 -5.26
CA ASP A 96 6.47 5.59 -5.31
C ASP A 96 6.31 4.12 -4.94
N LEU A 97 5.59 3.83 -3.85
CA LEU A 97 5.28 2.45 -3.44
C LEU A 97 4.52 1.65 -4.51
N ALA A 98 3.68 2.31 -5.30
CA ALA A 98 2.93 1.68 -6.38
C ALA A 98 3.81 1.27 -7.58
N VAL A 99 5.07 1.73 -7.65
CA VAL A 99 6.04 1.32 -8.68
C VAL A 99 6.59 -0.09 -8.41
N ILE A 100 6.73 -0.49 -7.14
CA ILE A 100 7.26 -1.81 -6.76
C ILE A 100 6.44 -2.97 -7.35
N PRO A 101 5.10 -3.05 -7.14
CA PRO A 101 4.31 -4.14 -7.71
C PRO A 101 4.24 -4.09 -9.24
N LYS A 102 4.33 -2.90 -9.85
CA LYS A 102 4.39 -2.75 -11.31
C LYS A 102 5.71 -3.29 -11.87
N ALA A 103 6.84 -2.99 -11.22
CA ALA A 103 8.14 -3.52 -11.59
C ALA A 103 8.20 -5.05 -11.46
N PHE A 104 7.55 -5.62 -10.44
CA PHE A 104 7.42 -7.06 -10.28
C PHE A 104 6.59 -7.71 -11.41
N GLN A 105 5.48 -7.08 -11.81
CA GLN A 105 4.61 -7.60 -12.87
C GLN A 105 5.24 -7.53 -14.25
N ASN A 106 6.20 -6.63 -14.48
CA ASN A 106 6.85 -6.45 -15.77
C ASN A 106 7.80 -7.62 -16.10
N ASP A 107 8.60 -8.06 -15.12
CA ASP A 107 9.54 -9.18 -15.27
C ASP A 107 9.57 -10.04 -14.00
N VAL A 108 8.67 -11.03 -13.94
CA VAL A 108 8.47 -11.87 -12.74
C VAL A 108 9.68 -12.75 -12.45
N ASP A 109 10.24 -13.42 -13.47
CA ASP A 109 11.36 -14.36 -13.29
C ASP A 109 12.62 -13.67 -12.77
N HIS A 110 12.96 -12.53 -13.36
CA HIS A 110 14.10 -11.72 -12.93
C HIS A 110 13.84 -11.11 -11.54
N SER A 111 12.61 -10.69 -11.25
CA SER A 111 12.23 -10.18 -9.93
C SER A 111 12.40 -11.22 -8.83
N PHE A 112 12.02 -12.49 -9.08
CA PHE A 112 12.26 -13.59 -8.14
C PHE A 112 13.75 -13.83 -7.89
N TYR A 113 14.56 -13.84 -8.95
CA TYR A 113 16.00 -13.96 -8.83
C TYR A 113 16.60 -12.82 -7.98
N GLN A 114 16.15 -11.58 -8.20
CA GLN A 114 16.57 -10.43 -7.41
C GLN A 114 16.16 -10.55 -5.94
N ILE A 115 14.95 -11.00 -5.64
CA ILE A 115 14.49 -11.24 -4.26
C ILE A 115 15.37 -12.31 -3.59
N LEU A 116 15.67 -13.41 -4.29
CA LEU A 116 16.53 -14.46 -3.77
C LEU A 116 17.95 -13.96 -3.48
N LEU A 117 18.52 -13.16 -4.38
CA LEU A 117 19.83 -12.52 -4.15
C LEU A 117 19.82 -11.59 -2.95
N ILE A 118 18.76 -10.79 -2.76
CA ILE A 118 18.62 -9.92 -1.60
C ILE A 118 18.57 -10.75 -0.31
N ILE A 119 17.79 -11.83 -0.29
CA ILE A 119 17.69 -12.72 0.87
C ILE A 119 19.05 -13.37 1.18
N LEU A 120 19.76 -13.87 0.17
CA LEU A 120 21.09 -14.44 0.35
C LEU A 120 22.10 -13.40 0.85
N SER A 121 22.04 -12.18 0.33
CA SER A 121 22.91 -11.08 0.77
C SER A 121 22.66 -10.69 2.22
N ILE A 122 21.39 -10.51 2.61
CA ILE A 122 21.01 -10.25 4.00
C ILE A 122 21.45 -11.42 4.89
N GLY A 123 21.22 -12.66 4.44
CA GLY A 123 21.62 -13.87 5.15
C GLY A 123 23.15 -13.98 5.34
N SER A 124 23.95 -13.63 4.33
CA SER A 124 25.41 -13.67 4.43
C SER A 124 25.95 -12.60 5.38
N VAL A 125 25.39 -11.39 5.32
CA VAL A 125 25.75 -10.31 6.24
C VAL A 125 25.37 -10.71 7.67
N TRP A 126 24.16 -11.24 7.85
CA TRP A 126 23.68 -11.75 9.13
C TRP A 126 24.61 -12.82 9.70
N PHE A 127 24.97 -13.81 8.89
CA PHE A 127 25.88 -14.87 9.29
C PHE A 127 27.25 -14.32 9.70
N ALA A 128 27.82 -13.38 8.93
CA ALA A 128 29.09 -12.74 9.27
C ALA A 128 29.02 -11.91 10.56
N VAL A 129 27.92 -11.18 10.79
CA VAL A 129 27.72 -10.39 12.01
C VAL A 129 27.62 -11.28 13.25
N ASN A 130 26.92 -12.42 13.15
CA ASN A 130 26.80 -13.36 14.26
C ASN A 130 28.12 -14.12 14.52
N LEU A 131 28.85 -14.51 13.48
CA LEU A 131 30.17 -15.15 13.64
C LEU A 131 31.18 -14.24 14.34
N ASN A 132 31.11 -12.93 14.09
CA ASN A 132 32.01 -11.95 14.68
C ASN A 132 31.50 -11.37 16.01
N GLU A 133 30.44 -11.95 16.60
CA GLU A 133 29.86 -11.54 17.89
C GLU A 133 29.67 -10.01 18.02
N ILE A 134 29.14 -9.36 16.98
CA ILE A 134 28.84 -7.91 17.07
C ILE A 134 27.54 -7.75 17.88
N PHE A 135 27.67 -7.76 19.21
CA PHE A 135 26.58 -7.85 20.20
C PHE A 135 25.46 -6.81 20.02
N ILE A 136 25.80 -5.59 19.56
CA ILE A 136 24.88 -4.46 19.49
C ILE A 136 23.72 -4.70 18.48
N PHE A 137 23.99 -5.41 17.38
CA PHE A 137 22.95 -5.66 16.36
C PHE A 137 22.04 -6.84 16.73
N HIS A 138 22.54 -7.78 17.52
CA HIS A 138 21.82 -9.00 17.85
C HIS A 138 20.58 -8.70 18.72
N GLU A 139 20.72 -7.87 19.75
CA GLU A 139 19.60 -7.54 20.66
C GLU A 139 18.48 -6.78 19.95
N ILE A 140 18.80 -5.68 19.24
CA ILE A 140 17.81 -4.85 18.53
C ILE A 140 17.06 -5.70 17.49
N PHE A 141 17.77 -6.54 16.75
CA PHE A 141 17.15 -7.41 15.76
C PHE A 141 16.27 -8.48 16.38
N MET A 142 16.71 -9.11 17.47
CA MET A 142 15.90 -10.10 18.19
C MET A 142 14.59 -9.48 18.70
N TYR A 143 14.62 -8.25 19.22
CA TYR A 143 13.40 -7.53 19.62
C TYR A 143 12.47 -7.24 18.44
N ILE A 144 13.00 -6.82 17.28
CA ILE A 144 12.21 -6.60 16.06
C ILE A 144 11.60 -7.92 15.57
N LEU A 145 12.36 -9.02 15.57
CA LEU A 145 11.89 -10.32 15.12
C LEU A 145 10.80 -10.87 16.04
N ILE A 146 10.95 -10.71 17.35
CA ILE A 146 9.91 -11.03 18.34
C ILE A 146 8.66 -10.19 18.08
N MET A 147 8.80 -8.89 17.81
CA MET A 147 7.67 -8.01 17.51
C MET A 147 6.95 -8.44 16.22
N ILE A 148 7.68 -8.75 15.15
CA ILE A 148 7.10 -9.23 13.88
C ILE A 148 6.42 -10.58 14.08
N ALA A 149 7.08 -11.54 14.73
CA ALA A 149 6.53 -12.86 15.00
C ALA A 149 5.25 -12.77 15.84
N TYR A 150 5.25 -11.94 16.90
CA TYR A 150 4.08 -11.69 17.71
C TYR A 150 2.91 -11.14 16.89
N ASN A 151 3.16 -10.14 16.03
CA ASN A 151 2.12 -9.57 15.17
C ASN A 151 1.64 -10.57 14.11
N CYS A 152 2.55 -11.28 13.44
CA CYS A 152 2.21 -12.32 12.47
C CYS A 152 1.36 -13.43 13.11
N LEU A 153 1.68 -13.88 14.32
CA LEU A 153 0.85 -14.88 15.02
C LEU A 153 -0.50 -14.27 15.40
N LYS A 154 -0.51 -13.10 16.07
CA LYS A 154 -1.72 -12.44 16.55
C LYS A 154 -2.73 -12.15 15.44
N TYR A 155 -2.27 -11.63 14.30
CA TYR A 155 -3.11 -11.30 13.16
C TYR A 155 -3.28 -12.47 12.20
N GLY A 156 -2.31 -13.37 12.09
CA GLY A 156 -2.37 -14.57 11.26
C GLY A 156 -3.47 -15.53 11.71
N PHE A 157 -3.62 -15.77 13.01
CA PHE A 157 -4.72 -16.59 13.52
C PHE A 157 -6.10 -15.95 13.28
N ARG A 158 -6.20 -14.62 13.36
CA ARG A 158 -7.43 -13.91 12.98
C ARG A 158 -7.74 -14.08 11.49
N GLY A 159 -6.71 -13.96 10.64
CA GLY A 159 -6.82 -14.18 9.20
C GLY A 159 -7.27 -15.60 8.85
N LEU A 160 -6.68 -16.61 9.48
CA LEU A 160 -7.09 -18.01 9.32
C LEU A 160 -8.55 -18.24 9.71
N GLY A 161 -9.01 -17.61 10.80
CA GLY A 161 -10.43 -17.65 11.20
C GLY A 161 -11.36 -17.04 10.14
N TYR A 162 -10.97 -15.92 9.51
CA TYR A 162 -11.73 -15.34 8.40
C TYR A 162 -11.77 -16.24 7.17
N VAL A 163 -10.63 -16.82 6.77
CA VAL A 163 -10.55 -17.73 5.62
C VAL A 163 -11.38 -18.99 5.86
N PHE A 164 -11.30 -19.58 7.06
CA PHE A 164 -12.10 -20.75 7.41
C PHE A 164 -13.60 -20.46 7.36
N ASN A 165 -14.03 -19.32 7.91
CA ASN A 165 -15.43 -18.90 7.88
C ASN A 165 -15.91 -18.58 6.47
N TRP A 166 -15.05 -18.00 5.63
CA TRP A 166 -15.33 -17.74 4.22
C TRP A 166 -15.48 -19.04 3.41
N ILE A 167 -14.61 -20.03 3.61
CA ILE A 167 -14.74 -21.35 2.99
C ILE A 167 -16.03 -22.04 3.45
N LYS A 168 -16.38 -21.93 4.73
CA LYS A 168 -17.63 -22.48 5.28
C LYS A 168 -18.88 -21.78 4.73
N SER A 169 -18.82 -20.48 4.43
CA SER A 169 -19.95 -19.77 3.79
C SER A 169 -20.07 -20.15 2.31
N MET A 170 -18.96 -20.23 1.58
CA MET A 170 -18.91 -20.71 0.20
C MET A 170 -19.48 -22.12 0.05
N ARG A 171 -19.09 -23.06 0.93
CA ARG A 171 -19.67 -24.42 0.93
C ARG A 171 -21.17 -24.41 1.22
N ARG A 172 -21.66 -23.54 2.12
CA ARG A 172 -23.10 -23.40 2.39
C ARG A 172 -23.87 -22.82 1.20
N ILE A 173 -23.31 -21.84 0.50
CA ILE A 173 -23.89 -21.26 -0.72
C ILE A 173 -23.94 -22.31 -1.84
N ALA A 174 -22.91 -23.15 -1.97
CA ALA A 174 -22.87 -24.24 -2.95
C ALA A 174 -23.80 -25.42 -2.59
N SER A 175 -24.08 -25.66 -1.31
CA SER A 175 -24.97 -26.73 -0.83
C SER A 175 -26.46 -26.32 -0.78
N HIS A 176 -26.78 -25.03 -0.74
CA HIS A 176 -28.14 -24.57 -0.97
C HIS A 176 -28.43 -24.59 -2.47
N ARG A 177 -28.97 -25.72 -2.95
CA ARG A 177 -29.82 -25.67 -4.15
C ARG A 177 -30.86 -24.56 -3.91
N PRO A 178 -31.13 -23.66 -4.86
CA PRO A 178 -32.25 -22.76 -4.74
C PRO A 178 -33.49 -23.65 -4.77
N SER A 179 -34.03 -24.02 -3.61
CA SER A 179 -35.41 -24.44 -3.55
C SER A 179 -36.19 -23.24 -4.03
N GLU A 180 -36.94 -23.43 -5.10
CA GLU A 180 -37.81 -22.42 -5.71
C GLU A 180 -38.66 -21.77 -4.62
N ILE A 181 -38.21 -20.63 -4.10
CA ILE A 181 -39.06 -19.79 -3.25
C ILE A 181 -40.03 -19.15 -4.23
N ASN A 182 -41.13 -19.85 -4.44
CA ASN A 182 -42.24 -19.41 -5.27
C ASN A 182 -42.95 -18.29 -4.50
N ILE A 183 -42.39 -17.08 -4.55
CA ILE A 183 -43.00 -15.88 -4.00
C ILE A 183 -44.24 -15.61 -4.85
N ARG A 184 -45.39 -16.16 -4.43
CA ARG A 184 -46.69 -15.83 -5.01
C ARG A 184 -46.85 -14.32 -4.91
N GLN A 185 -46.81 -13.65 -6.06
CA GLN A 185 -47.14 -12.24 -6.16
C GLN A 185 -48.54 -12.04 -5.58
N PHE A 186 -48.64 -11.26 -4.50
CA PHE A 186 -49.91 -10.85 -3.93
C PHE A 186 -50.65 -9.98 -4.94
N THR A 187 -51.44 -10.60 -5.82
CA THR A 187 -52.35 -9.88 -6.69
C THR A 187 -53.51 -9.35 -5.83
N ARG A 188 -53.60 -8.02 -5.75
CA ARG A 188 -54.65 -7.30 -5.03
C ARG A 188 -56.02 -7.69 -5.60
N ARG A 189 -56.77 -8.53 -4.89
CA ARG A 189 -58.18 -8.83 -5.21
C ARG A 189 -58.97 -7.52 -5.14
N ARG A 190 -59.44 -7.01 -6.29
CA ARG A 190 -60.38 -5.88 -6.32
C ARG A 190 -61.71 -6.35 -5.73
N TYR A 191 -62.13 -5.71 -4.65
CA TYR A 191 -63.45 -5.91 -4.03
C TYR A 191 -64.55 -5.56 -5.04
N LYS A 192 -65.46 -6.50 -5.32
CA LYS A 192 -66.67 -6.25 -6.10
C LYS A 192 -67.85 -6.16 -5.11
N PRO A 193 -68.51 -5.01 -4.96
CA PRO A 193 -69.67 -4.91 -4.09
C PRO A 193 -70.82 -5.78 -4.63
N ALA A 194 -71.50 -6.48 -3.73
CA ALA A 194 -72.69 -7.26 -4.05
C ALA A 194 -73.81 -6.34 -4.54
N LYS A 195 -74.42 -6.66 -5.69
CA LYS A 195 -75.55 -5.87 -6.22
C LYS A 195 -76.74 -5.97 -5.24
N PRO A 196 -77.43 -4.84 -4.94
CA PRO A 196 -78.58 -4.86 -4.05
C PRO A 196 -79.72 -5.69 -4.65
N LYS A 197 -80.28 -6.62 -3.86
CA LYS A 197 -81.51 -7.32 -4.20
C LYS A 197 -82.66 -6.31 -4.20
N LYS A 198 -83.43 -6.25 -5.29
CA LYS A 198 -84.70 -5.51 -5.32
C LYS A 198 -85.66 -6.16 -4.33
N LEU A 199 -86.11 -5.38 -3.35
CA LEU A 199 -87.28 -5.71 -2.53
C LEU A 199 -88.50 -5.63 -3.44
N ARG A 200 -89.33 -6.66 -3.42
CA ARG A 200 -90.59 -6.76 -4.18
C ARG A 200 -91.73 -6.87 -3.18
#